data_AF-M5PSE9-F1
#
_entry.id   AF-M5PSE9-F1
#
_cell.length_a   1.000
_cell.length_b   1.000
_cell.length_c   1.000
_cell.angle_alpha   90.00
_cell.angle_beta   90.00
_cell.angle_gamma   90.00
#
_symmetry.space_group_name_H-M   'P 1'
#
loop_
_entity.id
_entity.type
_entity.pdbx_description
1 polymer ?
#
loop_
_entity_poly.entity_id
_entity_poly.type
_entity_poly.pdbx_seq_one_letter_code
_entity_poly.pdbx_strand_id
1 'polypeptide(L)'
;MGKSLTRSLGLILIVLAVLAGTFVVAAEREATSGEESRDSAGLLVITTMSAYGRLSEPGALFPHDLHTAVLEKSGKDCVVCHEKTGKGNLDLRFKRTRDDLGADELKALYHGNCLGCHEEAQAKSQKAGPTDVECRACHARRAAPVTRLPVGMDRSLHARHVKAQADKCESCHHRFDEQSKKLVYAKGEEGTCRYCHGATQVENRSPFRTAAHGACVSCHLQKRAAAKDTGPLNCAGCHSAEDQARVKRLPEIPRLDRKQPDVVLIGAALVGGQAQDPAKRMPAVPFDHKVHEQVNADCRTCHHKALSGCGSECHTLSGSPKGEFVRLDAAMHGQDLARSCIGCHAVRTQAPECAGCHSMRTSSATDEKSCAACHRFERRLDAQGQPVLLDKAAASAQAATLLSGTESGLASYSDQDIPEKVIIKAMAQAYEPAEFPHRKIVRKLEAGIKASPLAARFHRDQSSVCQGCHHNSPSSKNPPACASCHGKPTDGSLARIGLKGAYHEQCIGCHQAMKMEKPAATACVECHKERKQ
;
A
#
# COMPACT_ATOMS: atom_id res chain seq x y z
N MET A 1 96.83 -5.94 -9.73
CA MET A 1 96.35 -7.33 -9.97
C MET A 1 94.93 -7.46 -9.45
N GLY A 2 94.03 -8.08 -10.23
CA GLY A 2 92.67 -8.60 -9.89
C GLY A 2 91.62 -7.57 -9.42
N LYS A 3 90.71 -7.08 -10.26
CA LYS A 3 89.46 -7.69 -10.81
C LYS A 3 88.31 -7.88 -9.81
N SER A 4 87.18 -7.26 -10.20
CA SER A 4 85.79 -7.71 -10.02
C SER A 4 85.08 -7.43 -8.68
N LEU A 5 84.49 -6.23 -8.55
CA LEU A 5 83.39 -5.95 -7.61
C LEU A 5 82.47 -4.84 -8.14
N THR A 6 82.03 -4.97 -9.39
CA THR A 6 81.04 -4.06 -10.01
C THR A 6 80.03 -4.85 -10.81
N ARG A 7 79.35 -5.81 -10.16
CA ARG A 7 78.26 -6.57 -10.78
C ARG A 7 77.27 -7.20 -9.79
N SER A 8 76.98 -6.51 -8.68
CA SER A 8 75.90 -6.93 -7.76
C SER A 8 75.06 -5.80 -7.18
N LEU A 9 75.37 -4.53 -7.48
CA LEU A 9 74.60 -3.37 -6.98
C LEU A 9 73.58 -2.83 -8.00
N GLY A 10 73.67 -3.25 -9.27
CA GLY A 10 72.77 -2.80 -10.34
C GLY A 10 71.47 -3.61 -10.51
N LEU A 11 71.32 -4.75 -9.83
CA LEU A 11 70.12 -5.60 -9.93
C LEU A 11 69.13 -5.42 -8.77
N ILE A 12 69.55 -4.83 -7.64
CA ILE A 12 68.68 -4.60 -6.49
C ILE A 12 67.90 -3.27 -6.62
N LEU A 13 68.42 -2.30 -7.37
CA LEU A 13 67.74 -1.03 -7.62
C LEU A 13 66.70 -1.09 -8.76
N ILE A 14 66.74 -2.11 -9.62
CA ILE A 14 65.76 -2.28 -10.70
C ILE A 14 64.54 -3.11 -10.25
N VAL A 15 64.68 -4.01 -9.27
CA VAL A 15 63.54 -4.75 -8.70
C VAL A 15 62.69 -3.89 -7.75
N LEU A 16 63.30 -2.90 -7.07
CA LEU A 16 62.56 -1.93 -6.24
C LEU A 16 61.87 -0.82 -7.06
N ALA A 17 62.36 -0.50 -8.26
CA ALA A 17 61.70 0.46 -9.15
C ALA A 17 60.53 -0.14 -9.97
N VAL A 18 60.51 -1.46 -10.19
CA VAL A 18 59.39 -2.16 -10.84
C VAL A 18 58.27 -2.53 -9.85
N LEU A 19 58.59 -2.68 -8.55
CA LEU A 19 57.57 -2.81 -7.50
C LEU A 19 57.03 -1.47 -6.98
N ALA A 20 57.72 -0.35 -7.24
CA ALA A 20 57.21 1.01 -6.97
C ALA A 20 56.47 1.63 -8.18
N GLY A 21 56.41 0.94 -9.33
CA GLY A 21 55.82 1.43 -10.59
C GLY A 21 54.46 0.84 -10.96
N THR A 22 53.83 0.04 -10.10
CA THR A 22 52.49 -0.54 -10.33
C THR A 22 51.47 -0.28 -9.21
N PHE A 23 51.78 0.64 -8.29
CA PHE A 23 50.75 1.39 -7.58
C PHE A 23 50.47 2.69 -8.34
N VAL A 24 49.98 2.54 -9.58
CA VAL A 24 49.13 3.58 -10.15
C VAL A 24 48.01 3.74 -9.14
N VAL A 25 47.98 4.93 -8.56
CA VAL A 25 46.94 5.48 -7.71
C VAL A 25 45.59 5.25 -8.40
N ALA A 26 45.01 4.07 -8.17
CA ALA A 26 43.58 3.95 -7.95
C ALA A 26 43.31 4.61 -6.59
N ALA A 27 43.53 5.92 -6.53
CA ALA A 27 42.56 6.75 -5.84
C ALA A 27 41.31 6.61 -6.69
N GLU A 28 40.59 5.52 -6.45
CA GLU A 28 39.17 5.63 -6.32
C GLU A 28 38.98 6.89 -5.50
N ARG A 29 38.57 7.96 -6.17
CA ARG A 29 37.60 8.85 -5.55
C ARG A 29 36.54 7.87 -5.09
N GLU A 30 36.66 7.39 -3.85
CA GLU A 30 35.52 7.24 -2.98
C GLU A 30 34.79 8.56 -3.20
N ALA A 31 33.83 8.50 -4.13
CA ALA A 31 32.80 9.48 -4.25
C ALA A 31 32.34 9.61 -2.82
N THR A 32 32.70 10.73 -2.20
CA THR A 32 32.27 11.12 -0.87
C THR A 32 30.80 10.79 -0.84
N SER A 33 30.46 9.67 -0.20
CA SER A 33 29.11 9.12 -0.08
C SER A 33 28.36 9.91 1.00
N GLY A 34 28.56 11.22 0.94
CA GLY A 34 27.87 12.27 1.67
C GLY A 34 27.15 13.22 0.71
N GLU A 35 26.77 12.77 -0.49
CA GLU A 35 25.50 13.25 -1.03
C GLU A 35 24.41 12.47 -0.29
N GLU A 36 23.90 13.07 0.78
CA GLU A 36 22.57 12.80 1.30
C GLU A 36 21.66 12.42 0.13
N SER A 37 20.87 11.36 0.30
CA SER A 37 19.82 11.00 -0.65
C SER A 37 18.98 12.24 -0.94
N ARG A 38 19.30 12.97 -2.01
CA ARG A 38 18.53 14.14 -2.42
C ARG A 38 17.21 13.57 -2.89
N ASP A 39 16.21 13.67 -2.03
CA ASP A 39 14.85 13.31 -2.37
C ASP A 39 14.47 13.99 -3.70
N SER A 40 14.30 13.16 -4.73
CA SER A 40 14.03 13.63 -6.09
C SER A 40 12.54 13.88 -6.32
N ALA A 41 11.71 13.84 -5.25
CA ALA A 41 10.29 14.16 -5.31
C ALA A 41 9.99 15.55 -5.92
N GLY A 42 10.90 16.51 -5.74
CA GLY A 42 10.86 17.85 -6.32
C GLY A 42 11.37 17.99 -7.76
N LEU A 43 11.85 16.92 -8.39
CA LEU A 43 12.30 16.97 -9.77
C LEU A 43 11.12 16.90 -10.76
N LEU A 44 11.03 17.89 -11.64
CA LEU A 44 10.13 17.92 -12.78
C LEU A 44 10.93 17.68 -14.06
N VAL A 45 10.33 16.96 -15.02
CA VAL A 45 10.85 16.85 -16.38
C VAL A 45 9.87 17.58 -17.28
N ILE A 46 10.31 18.70 -17.85
CA ILE A 46 9.50 19.56 -18.70
C ILE A 46 9.51 18.97 -20.12
N THR A 47 8.38 18.39 -20.51
CA THR A 47 8.16 17.79 -21.83
C THR A 47 6.97 18.41 -22.56
N THR A 48 6.48 19.58 -22.12
CA THR A 48 5.27 20.23 -22.67
C THR A 48 5.27 20.33 -24.20
N MET A 49 6.45 20.54 -24.81
CA MET A 49 6.60 20.64 -26.25
C MET A 49 6.32 19.34 -27.02
N SER A 50 6.23 18.18 -26.35
CA SER A 50 5.93 16.91 -27.01
C SER A 50 4.52 16.87 -27.59
N ALA A 51 3.65 17.80 -27.18
CA ALA A 51 2.33 18.00 -27.78
C ALA A 51 2.40 18.42 -29.27
N TYR A 52 3.52 19.01 -29.71
CA TYR A 52 3.72 19.47 -31.09
C TYR A 52 4.52 18.48 -31.95
N GLY A 53 4.90 17.33 -31.40
CA GLY A 53 5.66 16.29 -32.10
C GLY A 53 6.88 15.80 -31.32
N ARG A 54 7.79 15.14 -32.04
CA ARG A 54 9.01 14.58 -31.44
C ARG A 54 9.94 15.69 -30.97
N LEU A 55 10.39 15.61 -29.72
CA LEU A 55 11.35 16.57 -29.16
C LEU A 55 12.71 16.43 -29.86
N SER A 56 13.32 17.56 -30.22
CA SER A 56 14.68 17.63 -30.77
C SER A 56 15.76 17.37 -29.70
N GLU A 57 15.44 17.66 -28.44
CA GLU A 57 16.31 17.47 -27.27
C GLU A 57 15.58 16.70 -26.16
N PRO A 58 16.30 16.09 -25.20
CA PRO A 58 15.69 15.52 -24.00
C PRO A 58 14.81 16.53 -23.24
N GLY A 59 13.82 16.05 -22.49
CA GLY A 59 13.01 16.92 -21.62
C GLY A 59 13.87 17.67 -20.60
N ALA A 60 13.56 18.94 -20.35
CA ALA A 60 14.38 19.78 -19.48
C ALA A 60 14.17 19.39 -18.00
N LEU A 61 15.26 19.18 -17.27
CA LEU A 61 15.22 18.87 -15.84
C LEU A 61 15.01 20.15 -15.03
N PHE A 62 14.02 20.15 -14.14
CA PHE A 62 13.66 21.29 -13.33
C PHE A 62 13.47 20.87 -11.87
N PRO A 63 14.48 21.05 -10.99
CA PRO A 63 14.36 20.79 -9.56
C PRO A 63 13.51 21.89 -8.91
N HIS A 64 12.20 21.70 -8.83
CA HIS A 64 11.25 22.72 -8.38
C HIS A 64 11.51 23.19 -6.95
N ASP A 65 11.77 22.26 -6.03
CA ASP A 65 12.01 22.58 -4.61
C ASP A 65 13.28 23.43 -4.41
N LEU A 66 14.31 23.20 -5.24
CA LEU A 66 15.52 24.03 -5.25
C LEU A 66 15.19 25.46 -5.67
N HIS A 67 14.42 25.64 -6.75
CA HIS A 67 14.02 26.97 -7.22
C HIS A 67 13.20 27.69 -6.15
N THR A 68 12.20 27.04 -5.55
CA THR A 68 11.38 27.66 -4.50
C THR A 68 12.20 28.04 -3.27
N ALA A 69 13.18 27.22 -2.86
CA ALA A 69 14.04 27.53 -1.72
C ALA A 69 14.96 28.75 -1.99
N VAL A 70 15.43 28.93 -3.22
CA VAL A 70 16.22 30.10 -3.63
C VAL A 70 15.36 31.36 -3.68
N LEU A 71 14.14 31.27 -4.24
CA LEU A 71 13.21 32.40 -4.31
C LEU A 71 12.77 32.86 -2.92
N GLU A 72 12.45 31.93 -2.02
CA GLU A 72 12.03 32.24 -0.65
C GLU A 72 13.13 32.98 0.14
N LYS A 73 14.40 32.55 0.01
CA LYS A 73 15.55 33.25 0.59
C LYS A 73 15.74 34.68 0.05
N SER A 74 15.22 34.94 -1.14
CA SER A 74 15.29 36.24 -1.81
C SER A 74 14.03 37.09 -1.59
N GLY A 75 13.12 36.66 -0.70
CA GLY A 75 11.84 37.35 -0.44
C GLY A 75 10.87 37.33 -1.62
N LYS A 76 11.09 36.46 -2.60
CA LYS A 76 10.23 36.29 -3.78
C LYS A 76 9.27 35.12 -3.56
N ASP A 77 8.10 35.18 -4.20
CA ASP A 77 7.06 34.16 -4.06
C ASP A 77 6.80 33.41 -5.38
N CYS A 78 5.73 32.63 -5.41
CA CYS A 78 5.34 31.80 -6.55
C CYS A 78 5.04 32.62 -7.82
N VAL A 79 4.68 33.91 -7.69
CA VAL A 79 4.23 34.72 -8.84
C VAL A 79 5.37 35.11 -9.78
N VAL A 80 6.61 34.87 -9.36
CA VAL A 80 7.78 34.97 -10.25
C VAL A 80 7.60 34.04 -11.46
N CYS A 81 7.07 32.83 -11.24
CA CYS A 81 6.96 31.79 -12.25
C CYS A 81 5.52 31.43 -12.64
N HIS A 82 4.53 31.77 -11.79
CA HIS A 82 3.14 31.37 -11.95
C HIS A 82 2.22 32.59 -11.99
N GLU A 83 1.41 32.67 -13.05
CA GLU A 83 0.47 33.78 -13.20
C GLU A 83 -0.74 33.61 -12.27
N LYS A 84 -1.28 34.71 -11.75
CA LYS A 84 -2.53 34.67 -10.99
C LYS A 84 -3.71 34.48 -11.94
N THR A 85 -4.61 33.58 -11.57
CA THR A 85 -5.91 33.38 -12.22
C THR A 85 -7.00 34.14 -11.45
N GLY A 86 -8.21 34.18 -12.00
CA GLY A 86 -9.37 34.73 -11.31
C GLY A 86 -9.59 34.10 -9.92
N LYS A 87 -10.01 34.91 -8.94
CA LYS A 87 -10.15 34.56 -7.51
C LYS A 87 -8.85 34.33 -6.74
N GLY A 88 -7.69 34.75 -7.27
CA GLY A 88 -6.42 34.75 -6.54
C GLY A 88 -5.71 33.39 -6.47
N ASN A 89 -6.14 32.42 -7.27
CA ASN A 89 -5.45 31.13 -7.42
C ASN A 89 -4.28 31.25 -8.40
N LEU A 90 -3.27 30.39 -8.28
CA LEU A 90 -2.14 30.36 -9.22
C LEU A 90 -2.43 29.43 -10.40
N ASP A 91 -2.06 29.86 -11.59
CA ASP A 91 -1.94 28.98 -12.73
C ASP A 91 -0.69 28.11 -12.57
N LEU A 92 -0.86 26.80 -12.60
CA LEU A 92 0.24 25.85 -12.42
C LEU A 92 1.19 25.79 -13.62
N ARG A 93 0.84 26.43 -14.74
CA ARG A 93 1.71 26.56 -15.91
C ARG A 93 2.77 27.63 -15.66
N PHE A 94 3.93 27.39 -16.23
CA PHE A 94 5.05 28.34 -16.16
C PHE A 94 4.75 29.55 -17.05
N LYS A 95 4.69 30.75 -16.43
CA LYS A 95 4.57 32.07 -17.05
C LYS A 95 3.43 32.23 -18.07
N ARG A 96 2.32 31.51 -17.90
CA ARG A 96 1.16 31.61 -18.80
C ARG A 96 -0.16 31.15 -18.16
N THR A 97 -1.27 31.54 -18.78
CA THR A 97 -2.65 31.15 -18.40
C THR A 97 -3.46 30.51 -19.53
N ARG A 98 -2.82 30.28 -20.69
CA ARG A 98 -3.44 29.73 -21.90
C ARG A 98 -2.57 28.64 -22.52
N ASP A 99 -3.19 27.75 -23.30
CA ASP A 99 -2.53 26.60 -23.96
C ASP A 99 -2.51 26.71 -25.49
N ASP A 100 -3.01 27.81 -26.06
CA ASP A 100 -3.11 28.08 -27.51
C ASP A 100 -1.81 28.68 -28.11
N LEU A 101 -0.68 28.61 -27.39
CA LEU A 101 0.60 29.10 -27.90
C LEU A 101 1.10 28.21 -29.04
N GLY A 102 1.76 28.83 -30.03
CA GLY A 102 2.49 28.08 -31.05
C GLY A 102 3.73 27.39 -30.48
N ALA A 103 4.27 26.38 -31.18
CA ALA A 103 5.46 25.66 -30.73
C ALA A 103 6.67 26.58 -30.50
N ASP A 104 6.92 27.51 -31.43
CA ASP A 104 8.02 28.47 -31.34
C ASP A 104 7.80 29.50 -30.23
N GLU A 105 6.56 29.96 -30.06
CA GLU A 105 6.19 30.87 -28.98
C GLU A 105 6.38 30.22 -27.61
N LEU A 106 5.98 28.97 -27.44
CA LEU A 106 6.18 28.23 -26.20
C LEU A 106 7.66 27.98 -25.90
N LYS A 107 8.45 27.66 -26.92
CA LYS A 107 9.91 27.50 -26.80
C LYS A 107 10.57 28.82 -26.36
N ALA A 108 10.21 29.92 -27.02
CA ALA A 108 10.72 31.25 -26.69
C ALA A 108 10.32 31.67 -25.27
N LEU A 109 9.09 31.35 -24.84
CA LEU A 109 8.62 31.61 -23.48
C LEU A 109 9.48 30.88 -22.44
N TYR A 110 9.78 29.60 -22.63
CA TYR A 110 10.63 28.86 -21.70
C TYR A 110 12.05 29.42 -21.67
N HIS A 111 12.72 29.54 -22.82
CA HIS A 111 14.11 30.02 -22.85
C HIS A 111 14.23 31.45 -22.34
N GLY A 112 13.37 32.37 -22.79
CA GLY A 112 13.44 33.78 -22.39
C GLY A 112 13.26 33.99 -20.89
N ASN A 113 12.28 33.32 -20.27
CA ASN A 113 12.03 33.48 -18.84
C ASN A 113 13.05 32.71 -17.96
N CYS A 114 13.45 31.51 -18.36
CA CYS A 114 14.43 30.73 -17.59
C CYS A 114 15.83 31.37 -17.64
N LEU A 115 16.33 31.65 -18.86
CA LEU A 115 17.68 32.19 -19.04
C LEU A 115 17.78 33.62 -18.50
N GLY A 116 16.75 34.46 -18.73
CA GLY A 116 16.76 35.82 -18.20
C GLY A 116 16.92 35.88 -16.67
N CYS A 117 16.23 35.00 -15.93
CA CYS A 117 16.41 34.93 -14.48
C CYS A 117 17.80 34.43 -14.07
N HIS A 118 18.38 33.49 -14.81
CA HIS A 118 19.72 32.96 -14.53
C HIS A 118 20.80 34.01 -14.82
N GLU A 119 20.71 34.71 -15.95
CA GLU A 119 21.61 35.79 -16.35
C GLU A 119 21.58 36.94 -15.34
N GLU A 120 20.39 37.37 -14.89
CA GLU A 120 20.26 38.39 -13.86
C GLU A 120 20.91 37.97 -12.53
N ALA A 121 20.76 36.71 -12.14
CA ALA A 121 21.37 36.17 -10.92
C ALA A 121 22.90 36.12 -11.06
N GLN A 122 23.42 35.71 -12.21
CA GLN A 122 24.85 35.68 -12.51
C GLN A 122 25.46 37.08 -12.53
N ALA A 123 24.79 38.06 -13.14
CA ALA A 123 25.21 39.46 -13.14
C ALA A 123 25.31 40.05 -11.72
N LYS A 124 24.48 39.55 -10.79
CA LYS A 124 24.52 39.90 -9.36
C LYS A 124 25.49 39.04 -8.54
N SER A 125 26.34 38.23 -9.19
CA SER A 125 27.25 37.27 -8.56
C SER A 125 26.56 36.30 -7.59
N GLN A 126 25.29 35.97 -7.84
CA GLN A 126 24.52 34.99 -7.07
C GLN A 126 24.69 33.59 -7.66
N LYS A 127 24.40 32.55 -6.87
CA LYS A 127 24.29 31.19 -7.41
C LYS A 127 23.15 31.15 -8.43
N ALA A 128 23.49 30.93 -9.69
CA ALA A 128 22.56 30.92 -10.81
C ALA A 128 22.43 29.50 -11.41
N GLY A 129 21.37 29.28 -12.18
CA GLY A 129 21.23 28.10 -13.01
C GLY A 129 22.00 28.22 -14.34
N PRO A 130 21.81 27.27 -15.27
CA PRO A 130 22.57 27.23 -16.51
C PRO A 130 22.31 28.41 -17.45
N THR A 131 23.32 28.79 -18.22
CA THR A 131 23.22 29.86 -19.25
C THR A 131 22.88 29.32 -20.64
N ASP A 132 22.77 30.21 -21.62
CA ASP A 132 22.41 29.93 -23.02
C ASP A 132 23.37 28.96 -23.74
N VAL A 133 24.64 28.91 -23.34
CA VAL A 133 25.65 27.97 -23.88
C VAL A 133 25.60 26.58 -23.25
N GLU A 134 24.86 26.40 -22.15
CA GLU A 134 24.85 25.17 -21.35
C GLU A 134 23.63 24.28 -21.64
N CYS A 135 23.30 24.07 -22.92
CA CYS A 135 22.10 23.33 -23.36
C CYS A 135 21.89 21.99 -22.62
N ARG A 136 22.97 21.23 -22.40
CA ARG A 136 22.91 19.89 -21.77
C ARG A 136 22.72 19.92 -20.25
N ALA A 137 22.92 21.06 -19.60
CA ALA A 137 22.66 21.21 -18.17
C ALA A 137 21.14 21.22 -17.89
N CYS A 138 20.35 21.78 -18.80
CA CYS A 138 18.88 21.69 -18.78
C CYS A 138 18.39 20.41 -19.47
N HIS A 139 18.86 20.13 -20.69
CA HIS A 139 18.43 19.02 -21.54
C HIS A 139 19.32 17.77 -21.36
N ALA A 140 19.38 17.24 -20.14
CA ALA A 140 20.19 16.09 -19.82
C ALA A 140 19.57 14.77 -20.33
N ARG A 141 20.41 13.86 -20.86
CA ARG A 141 19.96 12.56 -21.40
C ARG A 141 19.50 11.57 -20.32
N ARG A 142 19.89 11.76 -19.06
CA ARG A 142 19.54 10.87 -17.95
C ARG A 142 19.22 11.69 -16.71
N ALA A 143 17.98 11.57 -16.24
CA ALA A 143 17.59 12.00 -14.90
C ALA A 143 17.79 10.84 -13.92
N ALA A 144 18.11 11.14 -12.67
CA ALA A 144 17.93 10.16 -11.59
C ALA A 144 16.44 9.75 -11.50
N PRO A 145 16.14 8.52 -11.06
CA PRO A 145 14.76 8.10 -10.84
C PRO A 145 14.05 9.06 -9.86
N VAL A 146 12.82 9.45 -10.20
CA VAL A 146 11.98 10.31 -9.35
C VAL A 146 11.36 9.45 -8.25
N THR A 147 11.59 9.79 -6.98
CA THR A 147 11.11 9.06 -5.78
C THR A 147 9.70 9.47 -5.33
N ARG A 148 8.94 10.14 -6.21
CA ARG A 148 7.64 10.75 -5.86
C ARG A 148 6.59 9.72 -5.48
N LEU A 149 6.16 9.75 -4.22
CA LEU A 149 5.03 8.95 -3.73
C LEU A 149 3.69 9.62 -4.04
N PRO A 150 2.61 8.84 -4.26
CA PRO A 150 1.26 9.39 -4.36
C PRO A 150 0.81 10.01 -3.03
N VAL A 151 -0.04 11.03 -3.11
CA VAL A 151 -0.62 11.70 -1.94
C VAL A 151 -2.09 11.34 -1.81
N GLY A 152 -2.50 10.99 -0.60
CA GLY A 152 -3.89 10.74 -0.23
C GLY A 152 -4.19 11.34 1.14
N MET A 153 -5.47 11.57 1.40
CA MET A 153 -5.93 11.89 2.75
C MET A 153 -6.51 10.61 3.34
N ASP A 154 -5.76 9.99 4.27
CA ASP A 154 -6.33 8.97 5.13
C ASP A 154 -7.35 9.61 6.10
N ARG A 155 -8.09 8.79 6.85
CA ARG A 155 -9.11 9.28 7.79
C ARG A 155 -8.55 10.29 8.80
N SER A 156 -7.31 10.10 9.26
CA SER A 156 -6.67 11.02 10.20
C SER A 156 -6.37 12.38 9.55
N LEU A 157 -5.71 12.39 8.39
CA LEU A 157 -5.36 13.61 7.68
C LEU A 157 -6.61 14.35 7.20
N HIS A 158 -7.63 13.62 6.74
CA HIS A 158 -8.92 14.19 6.38
C HIS A 158 -9.60 14.85 7.59
N ALA A 159 -9.67 14.16 8.74
CA ALA A 159 -10.26 14.73 9.96
C ALA A 159 -9.52 15.99 10.45
N ARG A 160 -8.19 16.06 10.27
CA ARG A 160 -7.43 17.30 10.54
C ARG A 160 -7.88 18.47 9.67
N HIS A 161 -8.15 18.23 8.39
CA HIS A 161 -8.67 19.27 7.49
C HIS A 161 -10.09 19.68 7.87
N VAL A 162 -10.97 18.71 8.14
CA VAL A 162 -12.35 18.97 8.58
C VAL A 162 -12.36 19.85 9.83
N LYS A 163 -11.56 19.51 10.86
CA LYS A 163 -11.42 20.33 12.07
C LYS A 163 -10.86 21.72 11.77
N ALA A 164 -9.84 21.81 10.92
CA ALA A 164 -9.22 23.09 10.53
C ALA A 164 -10.13 23.97 9.65
N GLN A 165 -11.24 23.44 9.14
CA GLN A 165 -12.26 24.16 8.37
C GLN A 165 -13.59 24.28 9.12
N ALA A 166 -13.63 23.96 10.42
CA ALA A 166 -14.85 24.00 11.23
C ALA A 166 -16.04 23.28 10.57
N ASP A 167 -15.79 22.06 10.09
CA ASP A 167 -16.78 21.15 9.48
C ASP A 167 -17.42 21.66 8.18
N LYS A 168 -16.83 22.67 7.53
CA LYS A 168 -17.30 23.23 6.24
C LYS A 168 -16.86 22.41 5.04
N CYS A 169 -17.59 21.34 4.74
CA CYS A 169 -17.35 20.46 3.59
C CYS A 169 -17.36 21.20 2.24
N GLU A 170 -18.17 22.26 2.14
CA GLU A 170 -18.29 23.14 0.95
C GLU A 170 -17.00 23.87 0.59
N SER A 171 -16.03 23.91 1.52
CA SER A 171 -14.72 24.50 1.27
C SER A 171 -13.87 23.68 0.29
N CYS A 172 -14.24 22.42 0.03
CA CYS A 172 -13.46 21.50 -0.79
C CYS A 172 -14.32 20.66 -1.74
N HIS A 173 -15.46 20.15 -1.27
CA HIS A 173 -16.31 19.27 -2.06
C HIS A 173 -17.29 20.05 -2.91
N HIS A 174 -17.41 19.63 -4.17
CA HIS A 174 -18.34 20.21 -5.12
C HIS A 174 -18.91 19.13 -6.05
N ARG A 175 -20.06 19.46 -6.63
CA ARG A 175 -20.69 18.77 -7.75
C ARG A 175 -21.01 19.79 -8.82
N PHE A 176 -20.96 19.39 -10.08
CA PHE A 176 -21.50 20.22 -11.15
C PHE A 176 -23.02 20.15 -11.12
N ASP A 177 -23.67 21.31 -11.11
CA ASP A 177 -25.11 21.44 -11.23
C ASP A 177 -25.48 21.91 -12.64
N GLU A 178 -26.24 21.09 -13.36
CA GLU A 178 -26.60 21.33 -14.76
C GLU A 178 -27.55 22.53 -14.91
N GLN A 179 -28.39 22.79 -13.90
CA GLN A 179 -29.38 23.88 -13.94
C GLN A 179 -28.67 25.24 -13.82
N SER A 180 -27.81 25.40 -12.81
CA SER A 180 -27.06 26.64 -12.59
C SER A 180 -25.78 26.75 -13.43
N LYS A 181 -25.38 25.65 -14.10
CA LYS A 181 -24.12 25.51 -14.86
C LYS A 181 -22.89 25.89 -14.03
N LYS A 182 -22.93 25.61 -12.72
CA LYS A 182 -21.89 25.99 -11.75
C LYS A 182 -21.54 24.80 -10.85
N LEU A 183 -20.35 24.89 -10.25
CA LEU A 183 -19.96 24.00 -9.16
C LEU A 183 -20.67 24.44 -7.88
N VAL A 184 -21.38 23.50 -7.25
CA VAL A 184 -22.14 23.71 -6.00
C VAL A 184 -21.76 22.65 -4.97
N TYR A 185 -21.98 22.94 -3.71
CA TYR A 185 -21.85 21.92 -2.65
C TYR A 185 -23.15 21.10 -2.55
N ALA A 186 -23.01 19.77 -2.62
CA ALA A 186 -24.11 18.83 -2.45
C ALA A 186 -23.89 18.02 -1.16
N LYS A 187 -24.61 18.39 -0.09
CA LYS A 187 -24.47 17.78 1.23
C LYS A 187 -24.82 16.30 1.21
N GLY A 188 -23.91 15.45 1.70
CA GLY A 188 -24.07 13.99 1.71
C GLY A 188 -23.66 13.32 0.39
N GLU A 189 -23.20 14.09 -0.60
CA GLU A 189 -22.66 13.58 -1.86
C GLU A 189 -21.12 13.64 -1.93
N GLU A 190 -20.45 14.01 -0.84
CA GLU A 190 -18.99 14.15 -0.78
C GLU A 190 -18.28 12.84 -1.15
N GLY A 191 -17.11 12.92 -1.75
CA GLY A 191 -16.34 11.75 -2.15
C GLY A 191 -14.92 12.13 -2.51
N THR A 192 -14.08 11.13 -2.79
CA THR A 192 -12.72 11.42 -3.25
C THR A 192 -12.75 12.13 -4.60
N CYS A 193 -11.86 13.11 -4.78
CA CYS A 193 -11.72 13.84 -6.04
C CYS A 193 -11.53 12.89 -7.24
N ARG A 194 -10.95 11.72 -7.01
CA ARG A 194 -10.61 10.71 -8.02
C ARG A 194 -11.81 10.03 -8.67
N TYR A 195 -13.02 10.19 -8.13
CA TYR A 195 -14.23 9.69 -8.79
C TYR A 195 -14.55 10.48 -10.06
N CYS A 196 -14.22 11.78 -10.09
CA CYS A 196 -14.48 12.65 -11.23
C CYS A 196 -13.20 13.13 -11.93
N HIS A 197 -12.14 13.38 -11.17
CA HIS A 197 -10.84 13.80 -11.69
C HIS A 197 -9.95 12.58 -11.92
N GLY A 198 -9.84 12.15 -13.17
CA GLY A 198 -9.04 11.01 -13.60
C GLY A 198 -7.58 11.35 -13.91
N ALA A 199 -6.89 10.44 -14.61
CA ALA A 199 -5.51 10.68 -15.08
C ALA A 199 -5.46 11.71 -16.21
N THR A 200 -6.51 11.77 -17.04
CA THR A 200 -6.64 12.65 -18.19
C THR A 200 -7.81 13.61 -17.99
N GLN A 201 -7.85 14.65 -18.84
CA GLN A 201 -8.97 15.57 -18.90
C GLN A 201 -10.16 14.87 -19.56
N VAL A 202 -11.35 15.07 -19.01
CA VAL A 202 -12.61 14.59 -19.59
C VAL A 202 -13.56 15.77 -19.65
N GLU A 203 -13.87 16.23 -20.85
CA GLU A 203 -14.65 17.45 -21.09
C GLU A 203 -14.04 18.64 -20.31
N ASN A 204 -14.83 19.28 -19.45
CA ASN A 204 -14.41 20.40 -18.60
C ASN A 204 -13.87 19.95 -17.21
N ARG A 205 -13.67 18.65 -16.98
CA ARG A 205 -13.10 18.13 -15.73
C ARG A 205 -11.59 18.01 -15.85
N SER A 206 -10.87 18.78 -15.05
CA SER A 206 -9.42 18.75 -14.99
C SER A 206 -8.89 17.38 -14.52
N PRO A 207 -7.68 16.96 -14.96
CA PRO A 207 -7.01 15.79 -14.40
C PRO A 207 -6.79 15.92 -12.90
N PHE A 208 -6.72 14.80 -12.18
CA PHE A 208 -6.49 14.76 -10.73
C PHE A 208 -5.27 15.57 -10.30
N ARG A 209 -4.16 15.47 -11.04
CA ARG A 209 -2.93 16.20 -10.74
C ARG A 209 -3.18 17.71 -10.71
N THR A 210 -3.86 18.24 -11.71
CA THR A 210 -4.18 19.67 -11.81
C THR A 210 -5.19 20.09 -10.75
N ALA A 211 -6.25 19.30 -10.55
CA ALA A 211 -7.25 19.56 -9.53
C ALA A 211 -6.65 19.59 -8.12
N ALA A 212 -5.83 18.60 -7.78
CA ALA A 212 -5.19 18.47 -6.47
C ALA A 212 -4.18 19.59 -6.22
N HIS A 213 -3.26 19.86 -7.15
CA HIS A 213 -2.30 20.95 -6.97
C HIS A 213 -3.00 22.31 -6.91
N GLY A 214 -3.99 22.56 -7.79
CA GLY A 214 -4.73 23.81 -7.82
C GLY A 214 -5.51 24.06 -6.53
N ALA A 215 -6.14 23.04 -5.93
CA ALA A 215 -6.90 23.19 -4.70
C ALA A 215 -6.03 23.17 -3.44
N CYS A 216 -5.18 22.15 -3.27
CA CYS A 216 -4.43 21.93 -2.04
C CYS A 216 -3.36 23.02 -1.85
N VAL A 217 -2.52 23.25 -2.86
CA VAL A 217 -1.38 24.18 -2.76
C VAL A 217 -1.88 25.62 -2.63
N SER A 218 -2.92 26.02 -3.38
CA SER A 218 -3.49 27.36 -3.26
C SER A 218 -4.07 27.64 -1.87
N CYS A 219 -4.83 26.69 -1.30
CA CYS A 219 -5.36 26.84 0.06
C CYS A 219 -4.21 26.90 1.09
N HIS A 220 -3.19 26.05 0.94
CA HIS A 220 -2.04 26.08 1.83
C HIS A 220 -1.27 27.40 1.75
N LEU A 221 -1.13 27.97 0.55
CA LEU A 221 -0.42 29.21 0.30
C LEU A 221 -1.19 30.39 0.92
N GLN A 222 -2.51 30.42 0.76
CA GLN A 222 -3.39 31.42 1.38
C GLN A 222 -3.31 31.36 2.91
N LYS A 223 -3.31 30.16 3.50
CA LYS A 223 -3.13 29.99 4.96
C LYS A 223 -1.75 30.45 5.42
N ARG A 224 -0.68 30.14 4.68
CA ARG A 224 0.68 30.63 4.98
C ARG A 224 0.74 32.16 4.95
N ALA A 225 0.17 32.78 3.93
CA ALA A 225 0.11 34.24 3.81
C ALA A 225 -0.68 34.89 4.96
N ALA A 226 -1.69 34.18 5.49
CA ALA A 226 -2.44 34.59 6.67
C ALA A 226 -1.77 34.20 8.01
N ALA A 227 -0.51 33.74 7.99
CA ALA A 227 0.24 33.26 9.16
C ALA A 227 -0.50 32.19 9.99
N LYS A 228 -1.29 31.33 9.32
CA LYS A 228 -2.01 30.21 9.93
C LYS A 228 -1.28 28.90 9.71
N ASP A 229 -1.46 27.97 10.64
CA ASP A 229 -1.07 26.58 10.46
C ASP A 229 -1.62 26.02 9.14
N THR A 230 -0.73 25.44 8.36
CA THR A 230 -1.00 25.03 6.99
C THR A 230 -0.26 23.75 6.64
N GLY A 231 -0.61 23.14 5.51
CA GLY A 231 0.10 21.99 4.99
C GLY A 231 1.32 22.37 4.13
N PRO A 232 2.04 21.37 3.63
CA PRO A 232 3.24 21.57 2.80
C PRO A 232 2.94 22.31 1.50
N LEU A 233 3.95 23.03 1.00
CA LEU A 233 3.93 23.78 -0.26
C LEU A 233 5.01 23.34 -1.26
N ASN A 234 6.06 22.71 -0.76
CA ASN A 234 7.09 22.08 -1.57
C ASN A 234 6.67 20.67 -2.00
N CYS A 235 7.30 20.17 -3.06
CA CYS A 235 7.00 18.86 -3.63
C CYS A 235 7.35 17.76 -2.63
N ALA A 236 8.57 17.77 -2.08
CA ALA A 236 9.04 16.81 -1.08
C ALA A 236 8.10 16.74 0.14
N GLY A 237 7.66 17.89 0.66
CA GLY A 237 6.73 17.96 1.80
C GLY A 237 5.42 17.20 1.61
N CYS A 238 4.98 17.01 0.36
CA CYS A 238 3.83 16.17 0.02
C CYS A 238 4.23 14.75 -0.39
N HIS A 239 5.30 14.62 -1.16
CA HIS A 239 5.55 13.45 -1.99
C HIS A 239 6.75 12.59 -1.55
N SER A 240 7.51 13.01 -0.55
CA SER A 240 8.63 12.23 -0.01
C SER A 240 8.12 11.22 1.01
N ALA A 241 8.78 10.07 1.11
CA ALA A 241 8.47 9.08 2.15
C ALA A 241 8.68 9.66 3.55
N GLU A 242 9.75 10.46 3.71
CA GLU A 242 10.18 11.04 4.96
C GLU A 242 9.17 12.07 5.50
N ASP A 243 8.70 12.98 4.64
CA ASP A 243 7.70 13.98 5.00
C ASP A 243 6.33 13.37 5.22
N GLN A 244 5.93 12.39 4.40
CA GLN A 244 4.68 11.66 4.63
C GLN A 244 4.69 10.94 5.98
N ALA A 245 5.81 10.35 6.40
CA ALA A 245 5.95 9.72 7.70
C ALA A 245 5.88 10.72 8.87
N ARG A 246 6.29 11.98 8.66
CA ARG A 246 6.20 13.07 9.65
C ARG A 246 4.80 13.66 9.82
N VAL A 247 3.85 13.35 8.94
CA VAL A 247 2.50 13.92 9.03
C VAL A 247 1.83 13.50 10.34
N LYS A 248 1.58 14.48 11.21
CA LYS A 248 0.88 14.27 12.50
C LYS A 248 -0.43 13.51 12.30
N ARG A 249 -0.57 12.39 13.01
CA ARG A 249 -1.79 11.58 13.08
C ARG A 249 -2.62 11.96 14.30
N LEU A 250 -3.94 11.87 14.20
CA LEU A 250 -4.82 12.01 15.35
C LEU A 250 -4.83 10.70 16.16
N PRO A 251 -4.72 10.74 17.49
CA PRO A 251 -4.82 9.55 18.33
C PRO A 251 -6.23 8.95 18.27
N GLU A 252 -7.24 9.81 18.31
CA GLU A 252 -8.64 9.46 18.10
C GLU A 252 -9.12 10.07 16.78
N ILE A 253 -9.56 9.21 15.87
CA ILE A 253 -10.02 9.62 14.54
C ILE A 253 -11.56 9.56 14.55
N PRO A 254 -12.25 10.72 14.53
CA PRO A 254 -13.70 10.74 14.45
C PRO A 254 -14.21 9.94 13.25
N ARG A 255 -15.41 9.38 13.39
CA ARG A 255 -16.09 8.77 12.24
C ARG A 255 -16.43 9.87 11.23
N LEU A 256 -16.12 9.66 9.96
CA LEU A 256 -16.51 10.56 8.89
C LEU A 256 -17.97 10.24 8.52
N ASP A 257 -18.91 11.00 9.09
CA ASP A 257 -20.34 10.76 8.87
C ASP A 257 -20.82 11.35 7.54
N ARG A 258 -21.28 10.46 6.66
CA ARG A 258 -21.95 10.74 5.38
C ARG A 258 -23.28 9.98 5.31
N LYS A 259 -23.89 9.69 6.46
CA LYS A 259 -25.11 8.87 6.60
C LYS A 259 -24.94 7.45 6.04
N GLN A 260 -23.72 6.92 6.07
CA GLN A 260 -23.47 5.52 5.73
C GLN A 260 -24.09 4.61 6.81
N PRO A 261 -24.64 3.46 6.41
CA PRO A 261 -25.18 2.49 7.36
C PRO A 261 -24.07 1.87 8.22
N ASP A 262 -24.38 1.52 9.46
CA ASP A 262 -23.46 0.79 10.35
C ASP A 262 -23.31 -0.67 9.92
N VAL A 263 -24.42 -1.28 9.48
CA VAL A 263 -24.49 -2.66 9.01
C VAL A 263 -25.24 -2.74 7.69
N VAL A 264 -24.73 -3.54 6.76
CA VAL A 264 -25.30 -3.74 5.41
C VAL A 264 -25.49 -5.23 5.15
N LEU A 265 -26.57 -5.60 4.45
CA LEU A 265 -26.68 -6.91 3.83
C LEU A 265 -26.13 -6.87 2.42
N ILE A 266 -25.14 -7.72 2.14
CA ILE A 266 -24.58 -7.90 0.80
C ILE A 266 -25.09 -9.24 0.25
N GLY A 267 -25.74 -9.23 -0.90
CA GLY A 267 -26.10 -10.48 -1.56
C GLY A 267 -26.99 -10.34 -2.78
N ALA A 268 -26.99 -11.42 -3.58
CA ALA A 268 -27.88 -11.70 -4.69
C ALA A 268 -29.37 -11.43 -4.39
N ALA A 269 -29.72 -11.52 -3.11
CA ALA A 269 -31.07 -11.37 -2.61
C ALA A 269 -31.60 -9.91 -2.60
N LEU A 270 -30.73 -8.92 -2.68
CA LEU A 270 -31.11 -7.49 -2.60
C LEU A 270 -30.77 -6.72 -3.87
N VAL A 271 -29.99 -7.33 -4.76
CA VAL A 271 -29.69 -6.81 -6.08
C VAL A 271 -30.76 -7.36 -7.02
N GLY A 272 -31.70 -6.49 -7.42
CA GLY A 272 -32.94 -6.82 -8.17
C GLY A 272 -32.76 -7.43 -9.55
N GLY A 273 -32.01 -8.52 -9.67
CA GLY A 273 -32.00 -9.39 -10.86
C GLY A 273 -33.20 -10.33 -10.82
N GLN A 274 -33.83 -10.55 -11.98
CA GLN A 274 -34.89 -11.53 -12.16
C GLN A 274 -34.51 -12.86 -11.50
N ALA A 275 -35.51 -13.47 -10.86
CA ALA A 275 -35.40 -14.69 -10.08
C ALA A 275 -34.88 -15.86 -10.95
N GLN A 276 -33.56 -16.02 -11.02
CA GLN A 276 -32.97 -17.31 -11.37
C GLN A 276 -32.73 -18.11 -10.09
N ASP A 277 -33.22 -19.35 -10.13
CA ASP A 277 -33.15 -20.47 -9.18
C ASP A 277 -32.71 -20.14 -7.73
N PRO A 278 -33.65 -20.12 -6.76
CA PRO A 278 -33.34 -20.01 -5.33
C PRO A 278 -32.35 -21.06 -4.82
N ALA A 279 -32.29 -22.25 -5.43
CA ALA A 279 -31.43 -23.36 -5.00
C ALA A 279 -29.94 -23.15 -5.30
N LYS A 280 -29.58 -22.14 -6.09
CA LYS A 280 -28.18 -21.86 -6.50
C LYS A 280 -27.56 -20.64 -5.81
N ARG A 281 -28.13 -20.20 -4.68
CA ARG A 281 -27.71 -18.95 -4.01
C ARG A 281 -27.07 -19.23 -2.66
N MET A 282 -25.94 -18.59 -2.41
CA MET A 282 -25.41 -18.46 -1.06
C MET A 282 -26.32 -17.55 -0.23
N PRO A 283 -26.47 -17.80 1.09
CA PRO A 283 -27.10 -16.86 2.01
C PRO A 283 -26.48 -15.45 1.88
N ALA A 284 -27.24 -14.41 2.18
CA ALA A 284 -26.68 -13.05 2.18
C ALA A 284 -25.65 -12.87 3.31
N VAL A 285 -24.79 -11.88 3.16
CA VAL A 285 -23.70 -11.58 4.07
C VAL A 285 -24.07 -10.34 4.90
N PRO A 286 -24.26 -10.48 6.23
CA PRO A 286 -24.31 -9.33 7.12
C PRO A 286 -22.90 -8.77 7.29
N PHE A 287 -22.72 -7.53 6.84
CA PHE A 287 -21.44 -6.84 6.79
C PHE A 287 -21.43 -5.66 7.78
N ASP A 288 -20.50 -5.69 8.72
CA ASP A 288 -20.26 -4.61 9.68
C ASP A 288 -19.47 -3.48 9.00
N HIS A 289 -20.19 -2.54 8.40
CA HIS A 289 -19.57 -1.43 7.69
C HIS A 289 -18.81 -0.51 8.65
N LYS A 290 -19.36 -0.27 9.85
CA LYS A 290 -18.76 0.62 10.86
C LYS A 290 -17.39 0.14 11.33
N VAL A 291 -17.23 -1.16 11.62
CA VAL A 291 -15.92 -1.73 11.98
C VAL A 291 -14.95 -1.62 10.81
N HIS A 292 -15.42 -1.86 9.58
CA HIS A 292 -14.56 -1.75 8.40
C HIS A 292 -14.12 -0.32 8.11
N GLU A 293 -14.91 0.70 8.44
CA GLU A 293 -14.45 2.10 8.41
C GLU A 293 -13.28 2.33 9.36
N GLN A 294 -13.25 1.64 10.51
CA GLN A 294 -12.24 1.83 11.55
C GLN A 294 -10.88 1.22 11.19
N VAL A 295 -10.88 0.06 10.55
CA VAL A 295 -9.65 -0.71 10.24
C VAL A 295 -9.02 -0.36 8.89
N ASN A 296 -9.68 0.48 8.09
CA ASN A 296 -9.19 0.92 6.79
C ASN A 296 -8.73 2.39 6.82
N ALA A 297 -7.74 2.70 5.98
CA ALA A 297 -7.17 4.05 5.89
C ALA A 297 -8.14 5.05 5.27
N ASP A 298 -9.00 4.61 4.35
CA ASP A 298 -9.99 5.42 3.66
C ASP A 298 -11.16 4.58 3.10
N CYS A 299 -12.17 5.26 2.58
CA CYS A 299 -13.33 4.61 1.96
C CYS A 299 -12.99 4.03 0.56
N ARG A 300 -11.98 4.60 -0.11
CA ARG A 300 -11.63 4.29 -1.52
C ARG A 300 -11.01 2.89 -1.65
N THR A 301 -10.43 2.38 -0.57
CA THR A 301 -9.95 1.00 -0.46
C THR A 301 -11.00 -0.01 -0.95
N CYS A 302 -12.28 0.21 -0.60
CA CYS A 302 -13.41 -0.60 -1.08
C CYS A 302 -14.17 0.11 -2.20
N HIS A 303 -14.59 1.36 -1.98
CA HIS A 303 -15.33 2.18 -2.94
C HIS A 303 -14.39 2.78 -3.98
N HIS A 304 -13.83 1.95 -4.85
CA HIS A 304 -12.76 2.34 -5.75
C HIS A 304 -13.19 3.28 -6.89
N LYS A 305 -14.50 3.35 -7.19
CA LYS A 305 -15.06 4.17 -8.28
C LYS A 305 -16.15 5.15 -7.85
N ALA A 306 -16.97 4.77 -6.87
CA ALA A 306 -18.04 5.61 -6.29
C ALA A 306 -18.44 5.10 -4.90
N LEU A 307 -18.93 6.00 -4.05
CA LEU A 307 -19.55 5.66 -2.75
C LEU A 307 -21.00 5.18 -2.95
N SER A 308 -21.14 4.06 -3.67
CA SER A 308 -22.40 3.37 -3.93
C SER A 308 -22.28 1.88 -3.59
N GLY A 309 -23.40 1.17 -3.55
CA GLY A 309 -23.40 -0.27 -3.31
C GLY A 309 -22.72 -1.03 -4.44
N CYS A 310 -21.87 -2.01 -4.12
CA CYS A 310 -21.06 -2.72 -5.12
C CYS A 310 -21.91 -3.34 -6.24
N GLY A 311 -23.04 -3.95 -5.88
CA GLY A 311 -23.94 -4.62 -6.79
C GLY A 311 -25.11 -3.78 -7.32
N SER A 312 -25.26 -2.51 -6.93
CA SER A 312 -26.41 -1.72 -7.37
C SER A 312 -26.36 -1.38 -8.86
N GLU A 313 -25.15 -1.13 -9.39
CA GLU A 313 -24.97 -0.73 -10.79
C GLU A 313 -23.82 -1.44 -11.52
N CYS A 314 -22.82 -1.95 -10.80
CA CYS A 314 -21.56 -2.43 -11.40
C CYS A 314 -21.41 -3.95 -11.30
N HIS A 315 -21.36 -4.48 -10.07
CA HIS A 315 -21.06 -5.88 -9.82
C HIS A 315 -22.33 -6.70 -9.57
N THR A 316 -23.13 -6.89 -10.62
CA THR A 316 -24.32 -7.74 -10.57
C THR A 316 -23.94 -9.23 -10.64
N LEU A 317 -24.92 -10.12 -10.49
CA LEU A 317 -24.68 -11.58 -10.61
C LEU A 317 -24.18 -12.00 -11.99
N SER A 318 -24.67 -11.36 -13.05
CA SER A 318 -24.26 -11.58 -14.44
C SER A 318 -23.07 -10.70 -14.85
N GLY A 319 -22.68 -9.75 -14.00
CA GLY A 319 -21.84 -8.62 -14.41
C GLY A 319 -22.64 -7.59 -15.22
N SER A 320 -22.11 -6.38 -15.30
CA SER A 320 -22.68 -5.28 -16.08
C SER A 320 -21.59 -4.56 -16.87
N PRO A 321 -21.92 -3.87 -17.98
CA PRO A 321 -20.95 -3.05 -18.71
C PRO A 321 -20.29 -1.97 -17.82
N LYS A 322 -21.05 -1.37 -16.89
CA LYS A 322 -20.53 -0.35 -15.94
C LYS A 322 -19.46 -0.91 -15.00
N GLY A 323 -19.56 -2.19 -14.65
CA GLY A 323 -18.58 -2.91 -13.85
C GLY A 323 -17.57 -3.71 -14.67
N GLU A 324 -17.42 -3.42 -15.98
CA GLU A 324 -16.55 -4.16 -16.90
C GLU A 324 -16.82 -5.68 -16.87
N PHE A 325 -18.09 -6.04 -16.67
CA PHE A 325 -18.59 -7.41 -16.52
C PHE A 325 -17.99 -8.21 -15.35
N VAL A 326 -17.31 -7.54 -14.40
CA VAL A 326 -16.88 -8.18 -13.15
C VAL A 326 -18.11 -8.51 -12.31
N ARG A 327 -18.36 -9.81 -12.15
CA ARG A 327 -19.48 -10.35 -11.38
C ARG A 327 -19.31 -10.13 -9.88
N LEU A 328 -20.43 -10.17 -9.13
CA LEU A 328 -20.45 -9.98 -7.68
C LEU A 328 -19.54 -10.95 -6.93
N ASP A 329 -19.52 -12.22 -7.33
CA ASP A 329 -18.66 -13.25 -6.71
C ASP A 329 -17.17 -12.94 -6.89
N ALA A 330 -16.75 -12.53 -8.09
CA ALA A 330 -15.37 -12.13 -8.34
C ALA A 330 -14.98 -10.87 -7.54
N ALA A 331 -15.89 -9.88 -7.44
CA ALA A 331 -15.66 -8.67 -6.67
C ALA A 331 -15.49 -8.93 -5.16
N MET A 332 -16.19 -9.93 -4.61
CA MET A 332 -16.16 -10.26 -3.17
C MET A 332 -15.08 -11.28 -2.79
N HIS A 333 -14.70 -12.20 -3.71
CA HIS A 333 -13.84 -13.34 -3.40
C HIS A 333 -12.48 -13.37 -4.11
N GLY A 334 -12.17 -12.43 -5.01
CA GLY A 334 -10.89 -12.43 -5.72
C GLY A 334 -9.69 -12.36 -4.76
N GLN A 335 -8.89 -13.42 -4.68
CA GLN A 335 -7.81 -13.57 -3.69
C GLN A 335 -6.69 -12.53 -3.88
N ASP A 336 -6.39 -12.17 -5.12
CA ASP A 336 -5.36 -11.19 -5.45
C ASP A 336 -5.89 -9.74 -5.53
N LEU A 337 -7.14 -9.53 -5.09
CA LEU A 337 -7.78 -8.23 -5.11
C LEU A 337 -7.92 -7.70 -3.68
N ALA A 338 -7.06 -6.75 -3.31
CA ALA A 338 -7.11 -6.10 -1.99
C ALA A 338 -8.46 -5.40 -1.66
N ARG A 339 -9.30 -5.18 -2.66
CA ARG A 339 -10.66 -4.61 -2.54
C ARG A 339 -11.76 -5.66 -2.30
N SER A 340 -11.44 -6.95 -2.44
CA SER A 340 -12.36 -8.05 -2.14
C SER A 340 -12.27 -8.43 -0.66
N CYS A 341 -13.30 -9.11 -0.13
CA CYS A 341 -13.28 -9.57 1.25
C CYS A 341 -12.14 -10.56 1.48
N ILE A 342 -12.02 -11.56 0.60
CA ILE A 342 -11.01 -12.62 0.74
C ILE A 342 -9.60 -12.08 0.52
N GLY A 343 -9.40 -11.23 -0.49
CA GLY A 343 -8.07 -10.68 -0.79
C GLY A 343 -7.58 -9.70 0.26
N CYS A 344 -8.44 -8.82 0.78
CA CYS A 344 -8.07 -7.95 1.89
C CYS A 344 -7.71 -8.77 3.14
N HIS A 345 -8.52 -9.78 3.48
CA HIS A 345 -8.24 -10.64 4.63
C HIS A 345 -6.96 -11.45 4.44
N ALA A 346 -6.68 -11.96 3.23
CA ALA A 346 -5.43 -12.66 2.92
C ALA A 346 -4.21 -11.76 3.17
N VAL A 347 -4.24 -10.49 2.75
CA VAL A 347 -3.18 -9.52 3.07
C VAL A 347 -3.01 -9.35 4.59
N ARG A 348 -4.12 -9.29 5.36
CA ARG A 348 -4.04 -9.20 6.84
C ARG A 348 -3.37 -10.42 7.47
N THR A 349 -3.51 -11.61 6.87
CA THR A 349 -2.86 -12.83 7.39
C THR A 349 -1.34 -12.87 7.17
N GLN A 350 -0.77 -11.92 6.42
CA GLN A 350 0.67 -11.76 6.25
C GLN A 350 1.35 -11.03 7.42
N ALA A 351 0.58 -10.49 8.37
CA ALA A 351 1.13 -9.92 9.60
C ALA A 351 1.91 -11.00 10.37
N PRO A 352 3.07 -10.69 10.99
CA PRO A 352 3.93 -11.70 11.63
C PRO A 352 3.20 -12.62 12.62
N GLU A 353 2.25 -12.10 13.39
CA GLU A 353 1.42 -12.86 14.33
C GLU A 353 0.46 -13.87 13.68
N CYS A 354 0.19 -13.75 12.37
CA CYS A 354 -0.66 -14.66 11.59
C CYS A 354 0.15 -15.51 10.60
N ALA A 355 1.22 -14.94 10.04
CA ALA A 355 1.98 -15.47 8.92
C ALA A 355 2.66 -16.80 9.23
N GLY A 356 2.97 -17.05 10.50
CA GLY A 356 3.52 -18.32 10.97
C GLY A 356 2.66 -19.52 10.58
N CYS A 357 1.32 -19.40 10.63
CA CYS A 357 0.43 -20.47 10.16
C CYS A 357 -0.02 -20.24 8.72
N HIS A 358 -0.35 -19.01 8.34
CA HIS A 358 -1.01 -18.73 7.06
C HIS A 358 -0.08 -18.77 5.84
N SER A 359 1.22 -18.54 5.99
CA SER A 359 2.18 -18.60 4.86
C SER A 359 2.42 -20.02 4.35
N MET A 360 2.25 -21.02 5.23
CA MET A 360 2.48 -22.43 4.94
C MET A 360 1.21 -23.18 4.52
N ARG A 361 0.06 -22.51 4.54
CA ARG A 361 -1.17 -23.06 4.00
C ARG A 361 -1.17 -22.87 2.50
N THR A 362 -1.25 -23.96 1.74
CA THR A 362 -1.77 -23.86 0.39
C THR A 362 -3.20 -23.34 0.48
N SER A 363 -3.62 -22.51 -0.47
CA SER A 363 -5.01 -22.04 -0.59
C SER A 363 -5.92 -23.26 -0.79
N SER A 364 -6.26 -23.92 0.32
CA SER A 364 -7.18 -25.05 0.33
C SER A 364 -8.50 -24.57 -0.26
N ALA A 365 -9.12 -25.43 -1.06
CA ALA A 365 -10.50 -25.25 -1.49
C ALA A 365 -11.34 -24.77 -0.29
N THR A 366 -12.08 -23.68 -0.48
CA THR A 366 -12.98 -23.14 0.54
C THR A 366 -13.92 -24.23 1.01
N ASP A 367 -13.87 -24.58 2.30
CA ASP A 367 -14.80 -25.53 2.90
C ASP A 367 -16.13 -24.83 3.26
N GLU A 368 -17.21 -25.59 3.43
CA GLU A 368 -18.53 -25.03 3.75
C GLU A 368 -18.53 -24.17 5.03
N LYS A 369 -17.65 -24.51 6.00
CA LYS A 369 -17.47 -23.75 7.24
C LYS A 369 -16.92 -22.35 6.99
N SER A 370 -15.95 -22.22 6.08
CA SER A 370 -15.36 -20.94 5.68
C SER A 370 -16.39 -20.05 4.97
N CYS A 371 -17.26 -20.65 4.15
CA CYS A 371 -18.38 -19.95 3.53
C CYS A 371 -19.35 -19.40 4.58
N ALA A 372 -19.71 -20.21 5.58
CA ALA A 372 -20.60 -19.84 6.68
C ALA A 372 -20.00 -18.79 7.65
N ALA A 373 -18.70 -18.44 7.52
CA ALA A 373 -18.14 -17.30 8.22
C ALA A 373 -18.77 -15.98 7.73
N CYS A 374 -19.14 -15.88 6.45
CA CYS A 374 -19.76 -14.69 5.87
C CYS A 374 -21.24 -14.92 5.54
N HIS A 375 -21.56 -16.03 4.87
CA HIS A 375 -22.89 -16.35 4.37
C HIS A 375 -23.77 -16.91 5.48
N ARG A 376 -24.53 -16.05 6.16
CA ARG A 376 -25.33 -16.41 7.35
C ARG A 376 -26.74 -15.86 7.36
N PHE A 377 -27.05 -14.95 6.44
CA PHE A 377 -28.39 -14.37 6.36
C PHE A 377 -29.22 -15.18 5.38
N GLU A 378 -29.99 -16.14 5.90
CA GLU A 378 -31.00 -16.83 5.11
C GLU A 378 -32.21 -15.93 4.93
N ARG A 379 -32.69 -15.86 3.68
CA ARG A 379 -33.86 -15.04 3.38
C ARG A 379 -35.11 -15.77 3.84
N ARG A 380 -35.96 -15.10 4.61
CA ARG A 380 -37.30 -15.62 4.93
C ARG A 380 -38.14 -15.74 3.66
N LEU A 381 -38.82 -16.86 3.55
CA LEU A 381 -39.83 -17.10 2.52
C LEU A 381 -41.21 -16.94 3.17
N ASP A 382 -42.17 -16.42 2.41
CA ASP A 382 -43.57 -16.40 2.83
C ASP A 382 -44.21 -17.80 2.70
N ALA A 383 -45.49 -17.90 3.04
CA ALA A 383 -46.24 -19.17 2.99
C ALA A 383 -46.34 -19.75 1.57
N GLN A 384 -46.07 -18.95 0.54
CA GLN A 384 -46.07 -19.30 -0.88
C GLN A 384 -44.66 -19.59 -1.42
N GLY A 385 -43.65 -19.64 -0.53
CA GLY A 385 -42.25 -19.88 -0.90
C GLY A 385 -41.59 -18.69 -1.60
N GLN A 386 -42.21 -17.51 -1.58
CA GLN A 386 -41.65 -16.31 -2.19
C GLN A 386 -40.77 -15.54 -1.22
N PRO A 387 -39.67 -14.93 -1.70
CA PRO A 387 -38.84 -14.00 -0.93
C PRO A 387 -39.64 -12.90 -0.22
N VAL A 388 -39.61 -12.87 1.11
CA VAL A 388 -40.10 -11.70 1.84
C VAL A 388 -39.18 -10.52 1.55
N LEU A 389 -39.74 -9.46 0.94
CA LEU A 389 -39.03 -8.22 0.69
C LEU A 389 -38.90 -7.45 2.01
N LEU A 390 -37.66 -7.18 2.40
CA LEU A 390 -37.34 -6.30 3.51
C LEU A 390 -36.96 -4.94 2.95
N ASP A 391 -37.47 -3.87 3.55
CA ASP A 391 -36.88 -2.56 3.33
C ASP A 391 -35.43 -2.53 3.86
N LYS A 392 -34.67 -1.52 3.43
CA LYS A 392 -33.25 -1.40 3.76
C LYS A 392 -33.00 -1.27 5.26
N ALA A 393 -33.87 -0.60 6.01
CA ALA A 393 -33.70 -0.39 7.44
C ALA A 393 -33.97 -1.69 8.22
N ALA A 394 -35.04 -2.40 7.88
CA ALA A 394 -35.38 -3.70 8.45
C ALA A 394 -34.30 -4.75 8.14
N ALA A 395 -33.76 -4.75 6.92
CA ALA A 395 -32.64 -5.58 6.50
C ALA A 395 -31.39 -5.31 7.34
N SER A 396 -31.00 -4.04 7.51
CA SER A 396 -29.86 -3.64 8.34
C SER A 396 -30.05 -3.98 9.82
N ALA A 397 -31.26 -3.84 10.37
CA ALA A 397 -31.55 -4.20 11.76
C ALA A 397 -31.39 -5.71 12.01
N GLN A 398 -31.94 -6.55 11.13
CA GLN A 398 -31.79 -8.01 11.26
C GLN A 398 -30.33 -8.46 11.08
N ALA A 399 -29.60 -7.82 10.16
CA ALA A 399 -28.17 -8.06 9.99
C ALA A 399 -27.37 -7.70 11.25
N ALA A 400 -27.69 -6.59 11.90
CA ALA A 400 -27.06 -6.16 13.14
C ALA A 400 -27.32 -7.17 14.27
N THR A 401 -28.56 -7.68 14.39
CA THR A 401 -28.88 -8.75 15.36
C THR A 401 -28.02 -9.98 15.13
N LEU A 402 -27.88 -10.45 13.88
CA LEU A 402 -27.07 -11.61 13.53
C LEU A 402 -25.57 -11.43 13.83
N LEU A 403 -25.05 -10.21 13.68
CA LEU A 403 -23.68 -9.88 14.04
C LEU A 403 -23.49 -9.88 15.57
N SER A 404 -24.42 -9.26 16.31
CA SER A 404 -24.36 -9.16 17.77
C SER A 404 -24.51 -10.48 18.52
N GLY A 405 -25.26 -11.45 17.96
CA GLY A 405 -25.46 -12.78 18.55
C GLY A 405 -24.29 -13.75 18.35
N THR A 406 -23.13 -13.29 17.87
CA THR A 406 -21.95 -14.14 17.69
C THR A 406 -21.04 -14.01 18.91
N GLU A 407 -20.97 -15.07 19.71
CA GLU A 407 -19.99 -15.23 20.79
C GLU A 407 -18.60 -14.83 20.29
N SER A 408 -18.01 -13.84 20.96
CA SER A 408 -16.73 -13.25 20.57
C SER A 408 -15.63 -13.90 21.40
N GLY A 409 -14.82 -14.74 20.78
CA GLY A 409 -13.70 -15.36 21.46
C GLY A 409 -12.98 -16.36 20.57
N LEU A 410 -11.66 -16.49 20.78
CA LEU A 410 -10.90 -17.57 20.18
C LEU A 410 -11.25 -18.88 20.90
N ALA A 411 -11.87 -19.82 20.20
CA ALA A 411 -12.10 -21.15 20.73
C ALA A 411 -10.75 -21.89 20.83
N SER A 412 -10.45 -22.47 22.00
CA SER A 412 -9.25 -23.28 22.22
C SER A 412 -9.54 -24.43 23.19
N TYR A 413 -8.70 -25.47 23.15
CA TYR A 413 -8.70 -26.56 24.11
C TYR A 413 -8.08 -26.17 25.45
N SER A 414 -8.42 -26.93 26.50
CA SER A 414 -7.85 -26.77 27.84
C SER A 414 -6.36 -27.16 27.87
N ASP A 415 -5.61 -26.70 28.87
CA ASP A 415 -4.19 -27.08 29.03
C ASP A 415 -4.00 -28.59 29.18
N GLN A 416 -4.96 -29.30 29.78
CA GLN A 416 -4.90 -30.74 29.99
C GLN A 416 -4.97 -31.53 28.67
N ASP A 417 -5.63 -30.95 27.67
CA ASP A 417 -5.78 -31.54 26.33
C ASP A 417 -4.58 -31.23 25.41
N ILE A 418 -3.65 -30.38 25.84
CA ILE A 418 -2.50 -29.94 25.03
C ILE A 418 -1.21 -30.38 25.74
N PRO A 419 -0.39 -31.28 25.17
CA PRO A 419 0.86 -31.71 25.78
C PRO A 419 1.79 -30.52 26.08
N GLU A 420 2.39 -30.50 27.27
CA GLU A 420 3.31 -29.43 27.67
C GLU A 420 4.57 -29.41 26.80
N LYS A 421 5.19 -30.59 26.64
CA LYS A 421 6.34 -30.84 25.78
C LYS A 421 6.08 -32.05 24.88
N VAL A 422 6.66 -32.05 23.69
CA VAL A 422 6.67 -33.19 22.77
C VAL A 422 8.12 -33.53 22.42
N ILE A 423 8.48 -34.81 22.50
CA ILE A 423 9.84 -35.29 22.18
C ILE A 423 9.85 -35.84 20.75
N ILE A 424 10.52 -35.15 19.83
CA ILE A 424 10.58 -35.54 18.42
C ILE A 424 11.81 -36.43 18.20
N LYS A 425 11.61 -37.75 18.33
CA LYS A 425 12.69 -38.76 18.24
C LYS A 425 12.75 -39.58 16.95
N ALA A 426 11.74 -39.48 16.08
CA ALA A 426 11.58 -40.34 14.91
C ALA A 426 12.75 -40.27 13.90
N MET A 427 13.59 -39.24 13.97
CA MET A 427 14.74 -39.01 13.08
C MET A 427 16.06 -38.81 13.83
N ALA A 428 16.12 -39.15 15.12
CA ALA A 428 17.30 -38.92 15.95
C ALA A 428 18.47 -39.81 15.49
N GLN A 429 19.41 -39.21 14.75
CA GLN A 429 20.62 -39.86 14.24
C GLN A 429 21.85 -39.06 14.66
N ALA A 430 22.19 -38.01 13.91
CA ALA A 430 23.34 -37.12 14.15
C ALA A 430 23.11 -36.14 15.33
N TYR A 431 21.85 -35.89 15.67
CA TYR A 431 21.44 -35.04 16.79
C TYR A 431 20.54 -35.83 17.74
N GLU A 432 20.48 -35.40 18.99
CA GLU A 432 19.53 -35.88 19.99
C GLU A 432 18.08 -35.55 19.60
N PRO A 433 17.07 -36.27 20.15
CA PRO A 433 15.68 -35.89 19.97
C PRO A 433 15.41 -34.43 20.35
N ALA A 434 14.64 -33.71 19.53
CA ALA A 434 14.28 -32.33 19.82
C ALA A 434 13.23 -32.28 20.94
N GLU A 435 13.49 -31.47 21.97
CA GLU A 435 12.49 -31.12 22.99
C GLU A 435 11.64 -29.95 22.49
N PHE A 436 10.42 -30.23 22.04
CA PHE A 436 9.52 -29.20 21.52
C PHE A 436 8.60 -28.65 22.63
N PRO A 437 8.67 -27.34 22.96
CA PRO A 437 7.83 -26.73 24.01
C PRO A 437 6.41 -26.45 23.50
N HIS A 438 5.67 -27.52 23.23
CA HIS A 438 4.41 -27.54 22.50
C HIS A 438 3.34 -26.58 23.06
N ARG A 439 2.90 -26.75 24.31
CA ARG A 439 1.84 -25.91 24.89
C ARG A 439 2.25 -24.44 24.97
N LYS A 440 3.51 -24.15 25.29
CA LYS A 440 4.04 -22.78 25.36
C LYS A 440 3.90 -22.05 24.02
N ILE A 441 4.21 -22.72 22.91
CA ILE A 441 4.08 -22.15 21.57
C ILE A 441 2.61 -21.91 21.23
N VAL A 442 1.72 -22.88 21.47
CA VAL A 442 0.28 -22.73 21.23
C VAL A 442 -0.28 -21.51 21.97
N ARG A 443 -0.02 -21.39 23.28
CA ARG A 443 -0.50 -20.25 24.08
C ARG A 443 0.08 -18.91 23.62
N LYS A 444 1.32 -18.89 23.12
CA LYS A 444 1.93 -17.68 22.56
C LYS A 444 1.25 -17.26 21.25
N LEU A 445 0.92 -18.21 20.38
CA LEU A 445 0.19 -17.96 19.13
C LEU A 445 -1.22 -17.42 19.41
N GLU A 446 -1.96 -18.07 20.31
CA GLU A 446 -3.30 -17.64 20.72
C GLU A 446 -3.31 -16.24 21.34
N ALA A 447 -2.33 -15.95 22.20
CA ALA A 447 -2.17 -14.62 22.78
C ALA A 447 -1.89 -13.55 21.71
N GLY A 448 -1.12 -13.88 20.67
CA GLY A 448 -0.83 -12.98 19.55
C GLY A 448 -2.07 -12.59 18.74
N ILE A 449 -3.03 -13.50 18.60
CA ILE A 449 -4.25 -13.27 17.80
C ILE A 449 -5.48 -12.89 18.62
N LYS A 450 -5.40 -12.93 19.97
CA LYS A 450 -6.54 -12.70 20.88
C LYS A 450 -7.28 -11.38 20.63
N ALA A 451 -6.56 -10.33 20.26
CA ALA A 451 -7.13 -9.01 20.00
C ALA A 451 -7.66 -8.82 18.57
N SER A 452 -7.48 -9.80 17.67
CA SER A 452 -7.89 -9.71 16.27
C SER A 452 -9.35 -10.13 16.10
N PRO A 453 -10.27 -9.21 15.74
CA PRO A 453 -11.66 -9.57 15.46
C PRO A 453 -11.76 -10.51 14.25
N LEU A 454 -10.83 -10.38 13.29
CA LEU A 454 -10.76 -11.24 12.12
C LEU A 454 -10.44 -12.68 12.53
N ALA A 455 -9.43 -12.88 13.38
CA ALA A 455 -9.08 -14.22 13.87
C ALA A 455 -10.22 -14.83 14.68
N ALA A 456 -10.81 -14.06 15.61
CA ALA A 456 -11.95 -14.53 16.41
C ALA A 456 -13.15 -14.93 15.53
N ARG A 457 -13.36 -14.26 14.39
CA ARG A 457 -14.49 -14.53 13.50
C ARG A 457 -14.31 -15.80 12.66
N PHE A 458 -13.10 -16.06 12.20
CA PHE A 458 -12.78 -17.15 11.27
C PHE A 458 -12.26 -18.42 11.97
N HIS A 459 -11.69 -18.32 13.18
CA HIS A 459 -11.22 -19.47 13.97
C HIS A 459 -12.27 -19.90 15.00
N ARG A 460 -13.39 -20.46 14.52
CA ARG A 460 -14.56 -20.79 15.36
C ARG A 460 -14.46 -22.12 16.09
N ASP A 461 -13.68 -23.05 15.58
CA ASP A 461 -13.49 -24.37 16.19
C ASP A 461 -12.28 -24.34 17.15
N GLN A 462 -12.36 -25.07 18.27
CA GLN A 462 -11.26 -25.16 19.26
C GLN A 462 -9.92 -25.66 18.69
N SER A 463 -9.98 -26.40 17.58
CA SER A 463 -8.85 -26.95 16.83
C SER A 463 -8.31 -26.04 15.73
N SER A 464 -8.92 -24.87 15.48
CA SER A 464 -8.58 -24.02 14.32
C SER A 464 -7.10 -23.64 14.30
N VAL A 465 -6.55 -23.26 15.46
CA VAL A 465 -5.12 -22.96 15.60
C VAL A 465 -4.27 -24.22 15.46
N CYS A 466 -4.72 -25.36 15.98
CA CYS A 466 -4.01 -26.63 15.91
C CYS A 466 -3.80 -27.07 14.45
N GLN A 467 -4.77 -26.82 13.57
CA GLN A 467 -4.67 -27.13 12.13
C GLN A 467 -3.65 -26.26 11.38
N GLY A 468 -3.14 -25.18 12.01
CA GLY A 468 -2.01 -24.43 11.48
C GLY A 468 -0.72 -25.26 11.41
N CYS A 469 -0.57 -26.26 12.28
CA CYS A 469 0.53 -27.22 12.23
C CYS A 469 0.05 -28.62 11.84
N HIS A 470 -1.04 -29.10 12.44
CA HIS A 470 -1.68 -30.38 12.17
C HIS A 470 -2.62 -30.31 10.96
N HIS A 471 -2.08 -29.87 9.83
CA HIS A 471 -2.83 -29.70 8.59
C HIS A 471 -3.24 -31.02 7.93
N ASN A 472 -4.13 -30.96 6.95
CA ASN A 472 -4.58 -32.12 6.14
C ASN A 472 -5.14 -33.30 6.95
N SER A 473 -5.63 -33.03 8.16
CA SER A 473 -6.30 -34.00 9.02
C SER A 473 -7.58 -33.41 9.62
N PRO A 474 -8.58 -34.25 9.95
CA PRO A 474 -9.77 -33.79 10.66
C PRO A 474 -9.41 -33.12 11.99
N SER A 475 -10.22 -32.14 12.38
CA SER A 475 -10.09 -31.47 13.67
C SER A 475 -10.22 -32.47 14.83
N SER A 476 -9.20 -32.54 15.69
CA SER A 476 -9.12 -33.50 16.80
C SER A 476 -8.22 -32.97 17.92
N LYS A 477 -8.45 -33.46 19.15
CA LYS A 477 -7.51 -33.31 20.28
C LYS A 477 -6.26 -34.17 20.12
N ASN A 478 -6.38 -35.25 19.34
CA ASN A 478 -5.32 -36.23 19.07
C ASN A 478 -5.03 -36.26 17.56
N PRO A 479 -4.31 -35.26 17.01
CA PRO A 479 -3.95 -35.24 15.60
C PRO A 479 -2.93 -36.35 15.27
N PRO A 480 -2.88 -36.82 14.01
CA PRO A 480 -1.90 -37.82 13.59
C PRO A 480 -0.46 -37.28 13.66
N ALA A 481 0.49 -38.18 13.87
CA ALA A 481 1.92 -37.84 13.83
C ALA A 481 2.37 -37.52 12.39
N CYS A 482 3.28 -36.56 12.20
CA CYS A 482 3.74 -36.16 10.86
C CYS A 482 4.26 -37.33 10.01
N ALA A 483 4.88 -38.32 10.65
CA ALA A 483 5.41 -39.52 10.01
C ALA A 483 4.33 -40.41 9.35
N SER A 484 3.05 -40.27 9.70
CA SER A 484 1.97 -41.01 9.05
C SER A 484 1.79 -40.63 7.58
N CYS A 485 2.24 -39.43 7.18
CA CYS A 485 2.10 -38.92 5.83
C CYS A 485 3.44 -38.49 5.20
N HIS A 486 4.41 -38.05 5.99
CA HIS A 486 5.73 -37.59 5.54
C HIS A 486 6.84 -38.67 5.66
N GLY A 487 6.48 -39.96 5.65
CA GLY A 487 7.44 -41.06 5.63
C GLY A 487 8.28 -41.14 4.34
N LYS A 488 9.07 -42.20 4.15
CA LYS A 488 9.73 -42.45 2.85
C LYS A 488 8.64 -42.59 1.76
N PRO A 489 8.71 -41.88 0.62
CA PRO A 489 7.73 -42.02 -0.44
C PRO A 489 7.70 -43.47 -0.93
N THR A 490 6.56 -44.15 -0.82
CA THR A 490 6.40 -45.53 -1.30
C THR A 490 5.96 -45.60 -2.76
N ASP A 491 5.56 -44.48 -3.36
CA ASP A 491 4.90 -44.41 -4.66
C ASP A 491 5.55 -43.44 -5.67
N GLY A 492 6.69 -42.84 -5.34
CA GLY A 492 7.37 -41.89 -6.22
C GLY A 492 6.64 -40.55 -6.42
N SER A 493 5.60 -40.24 -5.63
CA SER A 493 4.95 -38.93 -5.73
C SER A 493 5.86 -37.82 -5.19
N LEU A 494 6.23 -36.89 -6.07
CA LEU A 494 7.05 -35.69 -5.75
C LEU A 494 6.29 -34.64 -4.92
N ALA A 495 5.02 -34.90 -4.59
CA ALA A 495 4.13 -33.92 -3.94
C ALA A 495 4.32 -33.81 -2.42
N ARG A 496 5.05 -34.74 -1.79
CA ARG A 496 5.23 -34.77 -0.33
C ARG A 496 6.69 -34.78 0.04
N ILE A 497 7.11 -33.74 0.77
CA ILE A 497 8.44 -33.65 1.37
C ILE A 497 8.63 -34.74 2.43
N GLY A 498 9.82 -35.31 2.52
CA GLY A 498 10.14 -36.30 3.55
C GLY A 498 10.17 -35.69 4.96
N LEU A 499 10.11 -36.54 6.00
CA LEU A 499 9.91 -36.14 7.40
C LEU A 499 10.88 -35.05 7.88
N LYS A 500 12.16 -35.13 7.50
CA LYS A 500 13.16 -34.12 7.86
C LYS A 500 12.82 -32.75 7.25
N GLY A 501 12.46 -32.74 5.97
CA GLY A 501 12.01 -31.53 5.27
C GLY A 501 10.76 -30.96 5.91
N ALA A 502 9.78 -31.82 6.23
CA ALA A 502 8.53 -31.40 6.88
C ALA A 502 8.76 -30.65 8.20
N TYR A 503 9.59 -31.20 9.09
CA TYR A 503 9.91 -30.51 10.34
C TYR A 503 10.72 -29.22 10.12
N HIS A 504 11.74 -29.23 9.25
CA HIS A 504 12.56 -28.04 9.03
C HIS A 504 11.78 -26.92 8.37
N GLU A 505 11.01 -27.21 7.32
CA GLU A 505 10.18 -26.23 6.62
C GLU A 505 9.12 -25.64 7.55
N GLN A 506 8.44 -26.49 8.34
CA GLN A 506 7.42 -26.01 9.27
C GLN A 506 7.97 -25.19 10.43
N CYS A 507 9.03 -25.66 11.10
CA CYS A 507 9.62 -24.96 12.24
C CYS A 507 10.32 -23.67 11.81
N ILE A 508 11.22 -23.76 10.84
CA ILE A 508 12.05 -22.61 10.41
C ILE A 508 11.19 -21.62 9.63
N GLY A 509 10.29 -22.09 8.76
CA GLY A 509 9.38 -21.25 8.00
C GLY A 509 8.47 -20.43 8.91
N CYS A 510 7.92 -21.04 9.97
CA CYS A 510 7.16 -20.32 10.99
C CYS A 510 8.02 -19.23 11.66
N HIS A 511 9.22 -19.55 12.14
CA HIS A 511 10.09 -18.57 12.78
C HIS A 511 10.44 -17.39 11.86
N GLN A 512 10.74 -17.67 10.58
CA GLN A 512 11.04 -16.65 9.58
C GLN A 512 9.81 -15.78 9.28
N ALA A 513 8.64 -16.38 9.05
CA ALA A 513 7.40 -15.67 8.77
C ALA A 513 6.95 -14.79 9.94
N MET A 514 7.14 -15.28 11.17
CA MET A 514 6.88 -14.53 12.40
C MET A 514 8.00 -13.52 12.76
N LYS A 515 9.07 -13.44 11.95
CA LYS A 515 10.24 -12.57 12.19
C LYS A 515 10.88 -12.79 13.56
N MET A 516 10.96 -14.05 13.99
CA MET A 516 11.60 -14.43 15.24
C MET A 516 13.12 -14.42 15.09
N GLU A 517 13.81 -13.81 16.06
CA GLU A 517 15.28 -13.81 16.10
C GLU A 517 15.85 -15.12 16.63
N LYS A 518 15.10 -15.83 17.50
CA LYS A 518 15.52 -17.08 18.13
C LYS A 518 14.42 -18.14 18.11
N PRO A 519 14.77 -19.42 17.88
CA PRO A 519 16.09 -19.87 17.45
C PRO A 519 16.40 -19.46 16.01
N ALA A 520 17.65 -19.12 15.73
CA ALA A 520 18.07 -18.78 14.37
C ALA A 520 18.09 -20.04 13.50
N ALA A 521 17.70 -19.93 12.22
CA ALA A 521 17.68 -21.07 11.29
C ALA A 521 19.05 -21.78 11.16
N THR A 522 20.13 -21.04 11.40
CA THR A 522 21.52 -21.53 11.36
C THR A 522 22.03 -22.08 12.69
N ALA A 523 21.29 -21.89 13.78
CA ALA A 523 21.67 -22.33 15.13
C ALA A 523 21.13 -23.74 15.42
N CYS A 524 21.66 -24.75 14.73
CA CYS A 524 21.20 -26.15 14.77
C CYS A 524 20.98 -26.69 16.20
N VAL A 525 21.89 -26.35 17.12
CA VAL A 525 21.90 -26.87 18.50
C VAL A 525 20.84 -26.27 19.41
N GLU A 526 20.16 -25.19 19.00
CA GLU A 526 19.08 -24.57 19.79
C GLU A 526 17.77 -25.38 19.74
N CYS A 527 17.58 -26.19 18.69
CA CYS A 527 16.42 -27.06 18.54
C CYS A 527 16.72 -28.51 18.94
N HIS A 528 17.93 -29.00 18.61
CA HIS A 528 18.34 -30.38 18.88
C HIS A 528 19.85 -30.42 19.15
N LYS A 529 20.25 -30.95 20.31
CA LYS A 529 21.66 -30.99 20.71
C LYS A 529 22.45 -31.96 19.84
N GLU A 530 23.73 -31.65 19.61
CA GLU A 530 24.64 -32.60 18.99
C GLU A 530 24.74 -33.85 19.85
N ARG A 531 24.67 -35.00 19.18
CA ARG A 531 24.85 -36.26 19.88
C ARG A 531 26.34 -36.41 20.19
N LYS A 532 26.68 -36.51 21.47
CA LYS A 532 28.05 -36.88 21.86
C LYS A 532 28.34 -38.28 21.30
N GLN A 533 29.42 -38.39 20.53
CA GLN A 533 29.91 -39.67 20.02
C GLN A 533 30.36 -40.57 21.17
#